data_AF-A0A1G0K961-F1
#
_entry.id   AF-A0A1G0K961-F1
#
_cell.length_a   1.000
_cell.length_b   1.000
_cell.length_c   1.000
_cell.angle_alpha   90.00
_cell.angle_beta   90.00
_cell.angle_gamma   90.00
#
_symmetry.space_group_name_H-M   'P 1'
#
loop_
_entity.id
_entity.type
_entity.pdbx_description
1 polymer ?
#
loop_
_entity_poly.entity_id
_entity_poly.type
_entity_poly.pdbx_seq_one_letter_code
_entity_poly.pdbx_strand_id
1 'polypeptide(L)'
;MSTKVVNGTIKTLNGQVRVYYDGYWLRHYEVPHNLAYKKELIDQLTRRVFRHTEPGINTPGNRLEAVREAYNNADDPSQKRVLAAMLAGALLNRGSDILTKVVELEEIGVIIQSNNELLRECGRCFMGALEYGKHIHPLHGHEELDELWGEPFKAFTMPVGQFLETRYLKMAHAIKAIELVADTLGSLFVSSENMFPGIPEQLRELKESAKLAIETMRSDTEIIKIWPRLIGTKDKLEVFEPIVADESSQREYTMAKRGLQLLKDGAELIVDICSIRVPKPKSTAALIERCQEYSKRYLERYKKAS
;
A
#
# COMPACT_ATOMS: atom_id res chain seq x y z
N MET A 1 -12.19 -29.87 17.34
CA MET A 1 -11.36 -28.76 17.85
C MET A 1 -10.40 -28.35 16.74
N SER A 2 -10.58 -27.18 16.13
CA SER A 2 -9.67 -26.69 15.09
C SER A 2 -8.39 -26.19 15.77
N THR A 3 -7.25 -26.87 15.57
CA THR A 3 -5.95 -26.39 16.03
C THR A 3 -5.64 -25.07 15.34
N LYS A 4 -5.64 -23.99 16.12
CA LYS A 4 -5.31 -22.64 15.65
C LYS A 4 -3.85 -22.63 15.19
N VAL A 5 -3.62 -22.41 13.89
CA VAL A 5 -2.27 -22.27 13.33
C VAL A 5 -1.61 -21.03 13.94
N VAL A 6 -0.34 -21.14 14.31
CA VAL A 6 0.43 -20.06 14.96
C VAL A 6 1.07 -19.16 13.88
N ASN A 7 1.12 -17.85 14.10
CA ASN A 7 1.82 -16.93 13.21
C ASN A 7 3.30 -17.33 13.06
N GLY A 8 3.83 -17.21 11.85
CA GLY A 8 5.18 -17.68 11.52
C GLY A 8 5.26 -19.18 11.16
N THR A 9 4.16 -19.94 11.23
CA THR A 9 4.17 -21.33 10.75
C THR A 9 4.47 -21.38 9.25
N ILE A 10 5.50 -22.12 8.85
CA ILE A 10 5.87 -22.31 7.43
C ILE A 10 5.38 -23.69 6.96
N LYS A 11 4.78 -23.74 5.76
CA LYS A 11 4.37 -24.98 5.09
C LYS A 11 4.49 -24.86 3.58
N THR A 12 4.71 -25.98 2.92
CA THR A 12 4.56 -26.09 1.47
C THR A 12 3.11 -26.39 1.13
N LEU A 13 2.45 -25.50 0.40
CA LEU A 13 1.08 -25.65 -0.07
C LEU A 13 1.06 -25.53 -1.59
N ASN A 14 0.52 -26.54 -2.29
CA ASN A 14 0.50 -26.60 -3.76
C ASN A 14 1.88 -26.35 -4.41
N GLY A 15 2.95 -26.90 -3.82
CA GLY A 15 4.32 -26.73 -4.30
C GLY A 15 4.96 -25.38 -4.00
N GLN A 16 4.28 -24.46 -3.29
CA GLN A 16 4.81 -23.16 -2.91
C GLN A 16 5.03 -23.07 -1.39
N VAL A 17 6.21 -22.59 -0.98
CA VAL A 17 6.50 -22.34 0.43
C VAL A 17 5.72 -21.11 0.89
N ARG A 18 4.95 -21.27 1.97
CA ARG A 18 4.07 -20.24 2.52
C ARG A 18 4.24 -20.12 4.03
N VAL A 19 3.99 -18.91 4.53
CA VAL A 19 4.02 -18.58 5.95
C VAL A 19 2.65 -18.07 6.41
N TYR A 20 2.20 -18.54 7.57
CA TYR A 20 0.90 -18.19 8.12
C TYR A 20 0.96 -16.92 8.98
N TYR A 21 0.09 -15.95 8.70
CA TYR A 21 -0.14 -14.76 9.52
C TYR A 21 -1.62 -14.36 9.50
N ASP A 22 -2.23 -14.20 10.68
CA ASP A 22 -3.56 -13.62 10.89
C ASP A 22 -4.67 -14.17 9.98
N GLY A 23 -4.63 -15.48 9.71
CA GLY A 23 -5.62 -16.18 8.90
C GLY A 23 -5.19 -16.46 7.46
N TYR A 24 -4.04 -15.95 7.03
CA TYR A 24 -3.59 -16.00 5.65
C TYR A 24 -2.29 -16.80 5.50
N TRP A 25 -2.23 -17.65 4.47
CA TRP A 25 -1.01 -18.31 4.02
C TRP A 25 -0.38 -17.47 2.92
N LEU A 26 0.60 -16.66 3.30
CA LEU A 26 1.30 -15.74 2.42
C LEU A 26 2.51 -16.42 1.80
N ARG A 27 2.86 -16.06 0.57
CA ARG A 27 4.12 -16.51 -0.06
C ARG A 27 5.34 -16.20 0.82
N HIS A 28 6.15 -17.22 1.08
CA HIS A 28 7.39 -17.09 1.83
C HIS A 28 8.57 -17.14 0.87
N TYR A 29 9.55 -16.26 1.09
CA TYR A 29 10.79 -16.20 0.35
C TYR A 29 11.93 -16.38 1.34
N GLU A 30 12.83 -17.29 1.02
CA GLU A 30 14.10 -17.40 1.72
C GLU A 30 14.99 -16.25 1.27
N VAL A 31 15.57 -15.52 2.24
CA VAL A 31 16.34 -14.31 1.96
C VAL A 31 17.68 -14.32 2.69
N PRO A 32 18.73 -13.71 2.12
CA PRO A 32 20.00 -13.56 2.83
C PRO A 32 19.87 -12.66 4.06
N HIS A 33 20.57 -13.00 5.13
CA HIS A 33 20.63 -12.21 6.36
C HIS A 33 21.92 -11.40 6.44
N ASN A 34 22.22 -10.62 5.39
CA ASN A 34 23.43 -9.80 5.29
C ASN A 34 23.12 -8.32 4.99
N LEU A 35 24.13 -7.45 5.07
CA LEU A 35 23.96 -6.01 4.89
C LEU A 35 23.55 -5.65 3.45
N ALA A 36 24.09 -6.37 2.45
CA ALA A 36 23.75 -6.18 1.05
C ALA A 36 22.24 -6.37 0.79
N TYR A 37 21.66 -7.46 1.30
CA TYR A 37 20.22 -7.71 1.20
C TYR A 37 19.42 -6.67 1.97
N LYS A 38 19.85 -6.28 3.18
CA LYS A 38 19.20 -5.22 3.96
C LYS A 38 19.18 -3.89 3.20
N LYS A 39 20.26 -3.54 2.50
CA LYS A 39 20.35 -2.36 1.62
C LYS A 39 19.37 -2.48 0.46
N GLU A 40 19.34 -3.60 -0.25
CA GLU A 40 18.39 -3.81 -1.35
C GLU A 40 16.93 -3.66 -0.88
N LEU A 41 16.61 -4.25 0.27
CA LEU A 41 15.30 -4.12 0.91
C LEU A 41 14.97 -2.66 1.19
N ILE A 42 15.89 -1.90 1.79
CA ILE A 42 15.70 -0.46 2.07
C ILE A 42 15.50 0.33 0.77
N ASP A 43 16.26 0.08 -0.28
CA ASP A 43 16.08 0.73 -1.58
C ASP A 43 14.67 0.49 -2.15
N GLN A 44 14.18 -0.75 -2.08
CA GLN A 44 12.83 -1.10 -2.54
C GLN A 44 11.76 -0.37 -1.71
N LEU A 45 11.95 -0.27 -0.39
CA LEU A 45 11.05 0.45 0.51
C LEU A 45 11.06 1.95 0.21
N THR A 46 12.24 2.56 0.04
CA THR A 46 12.41 3.98 -0.31
C THR A 46 11.75 4.31 -1.65
N ARG A 47 11.92 3.47 -2.68
CA ARG A 47 11.24 3.65 -3.97
C ARG A 47 9.72 3.57 -3.84
N ARG A 48 9.22 2.64 -3.02
CA ARG A 48 7.78 2.50 -2.76
C ARG A 48 7.24 3.74 -2.06
N VAL A 49 7.94 4.18 -1.02
CA VAL A 49 7.65 5.41 -0.28
C VAL A 49 7.45 6.59 -1.22
N PHE A 50 8.44 6.94 -2.05
CA PHE A 50 8.35 8.10 -2.96
C PHE A 50 7.28 7.98 -4.03
N ARG A 51 6.90 6.76 -4.43
CA ARG A 51 5.86 6.53 -5.43
C ARG A 51 4.46 6.89 -4.91
N HIS A 52 4.26 6.82 -3.60
CA HIS A 52 2.94 6.95 -2.99
C HIS A 52 2.75 8.26 -2.23
N THR A 53 3.71 9.16 -2.32
CA THR A 53 3.71 10.47 -1.67
C THR A 53 3.67 11.60 -2.68
N GLU A 54 3.35 12.81 -2.22
CA GLU A 54 3.28 14.01 -3.05
C GLU A 54 4.57 14.21 -3.90
N PRO A 55 4.44 14.72 -5.13
CA PRO A 55 5.57 14.89 -6.04
C PRO A 55 6.55 15.96 -5.54
N GLY A 56 7.80 15.88 -5.98
CA GLY A 56 8.84 16.87 -5.67
C GLY A 56 9.58 16.65 -4.35
N ILE A 57 9.16 15.69 -3.53
CA ILE A 57 9.81 15.43 -2.23
C ILE A 57 11.03 14.50 -2.32
N ASN A 58 11.21 13.79 -3.43
CA ASN A 58 12.37 12.92 -3.69
C ASN A 58 13.63 13.75 -3.95
N THR A 59 14.07 14.46 -2.92
CA THR A 59 15.20 15.40 -2.96
C THR A 59 16.51 14.62 -2.85
N PRO A 60 17.50 14.87 -3.72
CA PRO A 60 18.79 14.20 -3.65
C PRO A 60 19.48 14.38 -2.28
N GLY A 61 20.14 13.32 -1.80
CA GLY A 61 20.83 13.33 -0.52
C GLY A 61 21.84 14.46 -0.41
N ASN A 62 22.63 14.72 -1.46
CA ASN A 62 23.64 15.80 -1.51
C ASN A 62 23.08 17.23 -1.36
N ARG A 63 21.75 17.43 -1.44
CA ARG A 63 21.09 18.73 -1.24
C ARG A 63 20.61 18.97 0.19
N LEU A 64 20.84 18.03 1.11
CA LEU A 64 20.36 18.07 2.49
C LEU A 64 20.56 19.43 3.19
N GLU A 65 21.77 19.98 3.18
CA GLU A 65 22.05 21.24 3.88
C GLU A 65 21.33 22.43 3.26
N ALA A 66 21.27 22.50 1.93
CA ALA A 66 20.55 23.57 1.24
C ALA A 66 19.04 23.54 1.55
N VAL A 67 18.44 22.34 1.62
CA VAL A 67 17.04 22.20 2.00
C VAL A 67 16.82 22.50 3.48
N ARG A 68 17.75 22.11 4.35
CA ARG A 68 17.70 22.41 5.78
C ARG A 68 17.76 23.90 6.05
N GLU A 69 18.65 24.63 5.36
CA GLU A 69 18.74 26.08 5.44
C GLU A 69 17.45 26.75 4.97
N ALA A 70 16.91 26.33 3.82
CA ALA A 70 15.64 26.84 3.31
C ALA A 70 14.49 26.57 4.29
N TYR A 71 14.42 25.38 4.89
CA TYR A 71 13.42 25.04 5.91
C TYR A 71 13.50 25.93 7.16
N ASN A 72 14.72 26.17 7.65
CA ASN A 72 14.94 27.00 8.83
C ASN A 72 14.55 28.46 8.60
N ASN A 73 14.84 28.98 7.40
CA ASN A 73 14.56 30.37 7.01
C ASN A 73 13.12 30.61 6.52
N ALA A 74 12.32 29.56 6.33
CA ALA A 74 10.94 29.71 5.88
C ALA A 74 10.01 30.16 7.00
N ASP A 75 9.31 31.28 6.78
CA ASP A 75 8.28 31.82 7.67
C ASP A 75 6.86 31.38 7.28
N ASP A 76 6.59 31.24 5.98
CA ASP A 76 5.27 30.78 5.50
C ASP A 76 5.02 29.32 5.92
N PRO A 77 3.96 29.02 6.69
CA PRO A 77 3.69 27.67 7.18
C PRO A 77 3.50 26.64 6.06
N SER A 78 2.91 27.04 4.94
CA SER A 78 2.64 26.13 3.81
C SER A 78 3.94 25.74 3.11
N GLN A 79 4.80 26.72 2.84
CA GLN A 79 6.13 26.51 2.30
C GLN A 79 7.01 25.69 3.26
N LYS A 80 6.95 26.01 4.57
CA LYS A 80 7.73 25.29 5.59
C LYS A 80 7.36 23.81 5.67
N ARG A 81 6.07 23.47 5.50
CA ARG A 81 5.61 22.08 5.40
C ARG A 81 6.19 21.37 4.16
N VAL A 82 6.16 21.99 2.98
CA VAL A 82 6.76 21.42 1.76
C VAL A 82 8.27 21.21 1.95
N LEU A 83 8.96 22.18 2.55
CA LEU A 83 10.38 22.09 2.85
C LEU A 83 10.69 20.98 3.87
N ALA A 84 9.81 20.75 4.85
CA ALA A 84 9.92 19.60 5.74
C ALA A 84 9.81 18.27 4.98
N ALA A 85 8.87 18.15 4.04
CA ALA A 85 8.73 16.98 3.19
C ALA A 85 9.98 16.76 2.29
N MET A 86 10.53 17.82 1.69
CA MET A 86 11.79 17.77 0.95
C MET A 86 12.97 17.38 1.85
N LEU A 87 13.01 17.89 3.07
CA LEU A 87 14.04 17.59 4.07
C LEU A 87 14.01 16.10 4.45
N ALA A 88 12.81 15.55 4.66
CA ALA A 88 12.61 14.13 4.89
C ALA A 88 13.16 13.27 3.73
N GLY A 89 12.86 13.66 2.48
CA GLY A 89 13.39 12.99 1.29
C GLY A 89 14.91 13.08 1.15
N ALA A 90 15.49 14.26 1.40
CA ALA A 90 16.94 14.46 1.39
C ALA A 90 17.64 13.61 2.45
N LEU A 91 17.07 13.51 3.65
CA LEU A 91 17.56 12.66 4.73
C LEU A 91 17.47 11.18 4.37
N LEU A 92 16.34 10.73 3.84
CA LEU A 92 16.13 9.34 3.42
C LEU A 92 17.13 8.93 2.32
N ASN A 93 17.32 9.79 1.32
CA ASN A 93 18.28 9.56 0.26
C ASN A 93 19.73 9.60 0.77
N ARG A 94 20.09 10.55 1.63
CA ARG A 94 21.43 10.61 2.24
C ARG A 94 21.74 9.34 3.04
N GLY A 95 20.79 8.85 3.84
CA GLY A 95 20.94 7.60 4.59
C GLY A 95 21.17 6.40 3.66
N SER A 96 20.40 6.33 2.56
CA SER A 96 20.52 5.28 1.54
C SER A 96 21.86 5.34 0.78
N ASP A 97 22.33 6.54 0.46
CA ASP A 97 23.63 6.78 -0.19
C ASP A 97 24.77 6.29 0.72
N ILE A 98 24.74 6.64 2.00
CA ILE A 98 25.74 6.19 2.99
C ILE A 98 25.71 4.67 3.13
N LEU A 99 24.52 4.08 3.28
CA LEU A 99 24.38 2.62 3.40
C LEU A 99 24.96 1.90 2.18
N THR A 100 24.74 2.45 0.98
CA THR A 100 25.32 1.92 -0.25
C THR A 100 26.85 1.89 -0.16
N LYS A 101 27.48 2.99 0.30
CA LYS A 101 28.94 3.04 0.46
C LYS A 101 29.46 2.09 1.54
N VAL A 102 28.70 1.87 2.62
CA VAL A 102 29.07 0.88 3.63
C VAL A 102 29.07 -0.54 3.04
N VAL A 103 28.05 -0.90 2.26
CA VAL A 103 27.99 -2.21 1.59
C VAL A 103 29.12 -2.38 0.57
N GLU A 104 29.39 -1.36 -0.26
CA GLU A 104 30.51 -1.39 -1.22
C GLU A 104 31.86 -1.63 -0.53
N LEU A 105 32.06 -1.07 0.67
CA LEU A 105 33.27 -1.31 1.48
C LEU A 105 33.34 -2.75 1.99
N GLU A 106 32.23 -3.32 2.49
CA GLU A 106 32.18 -4.73 2.91
C GLU A 106 32.46 -5.68 1.75
N GLU A 107 31.93 -5.39 0.55
CA GLU A 107 32.12 -6.22 -0.65
C GLU A 107 33.58 -6.33 -1.10
N ILE A 108 34.39 -5.30 -0.87
CA ILE A 108 35.84 -5.33 -1.14
C ILE A 108 36.66 -5.87 0.05
N GLY A 109 36.00 -6.38 1.10
CA GLY A 109 36.64 -7.04 2.25
C GLY A 109 36.95 -6.12 3.44
N VAL A 110 36.45 -4.89 3.46
CA VAL A 110 36.57 -4.02 4.64
C VAL A 110 35.61 -4.48 5.73
N ILE A 111 36.13 -4.77 6.93
CA ILE A 111 35.30 -5.17 8.06
C ILE A 111 34.62 -3.93 8.66
N ILE A 112 33.29 -3.84 8.53
CA ILE A 112 32.49 -2.78 9.14
C ILE A 112 31.92 -3.27 10.48
N GLN A 113 32.35 -2.64 11.57
CA GLN A 113 31.80 -2.92 12.90
C GLN A 113 30.42 -2.26 13.07
N SER A 114 29.56 -2.84 13.92
CA SER A 114 28.22 -2.30 14.19
C SER A 114 28.21 -0.89 14.80
N ASN A 115 29.32 -0.46 15.39
CA ASN A 115 29.51 0.88 15.96
C ASN A 115 30.14 1.89 14.98
N ASN A 116 30.30 1.52 13.70
CA ASN A 116 30.92 2.37 12.68
C ASN A 116 30.19 3.72 12.53
N GLU A 117 30.95 4.82 12.40
CA GLU A 117 30.41 6.17 12.28
C GLU A 117 29.52 6.38 11.06
N LEU A 118 29.79 5.71 9.93
CA LEU A 118 28.93 5.77 8.74
C LEU A 118 27.57 5.12 9.03
N LEU A 119 27.54 4.00 9.75
CA LEU A 119 26.27 3.37 10.17
C LEU A 119 25.52 4.24 11.18
N ARG A 120 26.23 4.94 12.08
CA ARG A 120 25.62 5.92 13.00
C ARG A 120 25.00 7.10 12.24
N GLU A 121 25.71 7.65 11.25
CA GLU A 121 25.20 8.72 10.40
C GLU A 121 24.01 8.27 9.55
N CYS A 122 24.06 7.06 9.00
CA CYS A 122 22.95 6.44 8.29
C CYS A 122 21.70 6.34 9.20
N GLY A 123 21.88 5.89 10.45
CA GLY A 123 20.82 5.85 11.45
C GLY A 123 20.24 7.24 11.78
N ARG A 124 21.09 8.27 11.93
CA ARG A 124 20.65 9.66 12.14
C ARG A 124 19.83 10.18 10.96
N CYS A 125 20.26 9.88 9.73
CA CYS A 125 19.54 10.24 8.52
C CYS A 125 18.14 9.61 8.49
N PHE A 126 18.02 8.30 8.71
CA PHE A 126 16.71 7.63 8.70
C PHE A 126 15.79 8.07 9.85
N MET A 127 16.35 8.35 11.04
CA MET A 127 15.59 8.88 12.16
C MET A 127 15.05 10.29 11.86
N GLY A 128 15.88 11.17 11.29
CA GLY A 128 15.41 12.48 10.85
C GLY A 128 14.39 12.40 9.72
N ALA A 129 14.57 11.48 8.76
CA ALA A 129 13.59 11.26 7.71
C ALA A 129 12.22 10.86 8.29
N LEU A 130 12.20 10.02 9.33
CA LEU A 130 10.97 9.65 10.05
C LEU A 130 10.34 10.86 10.76
N GLU A 131 11.15 11.70 11.42
CA GLU A 131 10.66 12.88 12.13
C GLU A 131 9.94 13.88 11.22
N TYR A 132 10.55 14.19 10.05
CA TYR A 132 9.96 15.13 9.09
C TYR A 132 8.90 14.48 8.18
N GLY A 133 8.90 13.16 8.07
CA GLY A 133 7.99 12.40 7.21
C GLY A 133 6.51 12.61 7.48
N LYS A 134 6.14 12.94 8.73
CA LYS A 134 4.75 13.27 9.13
C LYS A 134 4.13 14.46 8.39
N HIS A 135 4.95 15.29 7.73
CA HIS A 135 4.49 16.45 6.96
C HIS A 135 4.15 16.13 5.50
N ILE A 136 4.38 14.90 5.08
CA ILE A 136 4.22 14.46 3.70
C ILE A 136 2.77 14.06 3.46
N HIS A 137 2.21 14.57 2.36
CA HIS A 137 0.88 14.15 1.94
C HIS A 137 0.92 12.88 1.07
N PRO A 138 -0.07 11.99 1.19
CA PRO A 138 -0.24 10.89 0.26
C PRO A 138 -0.51 11.41 -1.15
N LEU A 139 -0.07 10.66 -2.16
CA LEU A 139 -0.38 10.97 -3.56
C LEU A 139 -1.88 10.81 -3.85
N HIS A 140 -2.53 9.83 -3.22
CA HIS A 140 -3.95 9.53 -3.38
C HIS A 140 -4.64 9.37 -2.02
N GLY A 141 -5.84 9.92 -1.92
CA GLY A 141 -6.67 9.89 -0.71
C GLY A 141 -6.21 10.89 0.36
N HIS A 142 -6.74 10.72 1.57
CA HIS A 142 -6.51 11.64 2.71
C HIS A 142 -5.90 10.94 3.93
N GLU A 143 -5.67 9.63 3.85
CA GLU A 143 -5.12 8.85 4.95
C GLU A 143 -3.60 8.94 5.00
N GLU A 144 -3.07 9.24 6.18
CA GLU A 144 -1.64 9.38 6.46
C GLU A 144 -0.86 8.08 6.14
N LEU A 145 0.40 8.24 5.75
CA LEU A 145 1.27 7.13 5.33
C LEU A 145 2.42 6.88 6.33
N ASP A 146 2.22 7.17 7.61
CA ASP A 146 3.23 7.01 8.67
C ASP A 146 3.83 5.60 8.68
N GLU A 147 2.97 4.59 8.52
CA GLU A 147 3.39 3.19 8.50
C GLU A 147 4.27 2.86 7.28
N LEU A 148 4.10 3.57 6.17
CA LEU A 148 4.92 3.41 4.96
C LEU A 148 6.26 4.14 5.13
N TRP A 149 6.24 5.36 5.66
CA TRP A 149 7.44 6.19 5.78
C TRP A 149 8.42 5.69 6.86
N GLY A 150 7.92 5.00 7.91
CA GLY A 150 8.76 4.41 8.95
C GLY A 150 9.44 3.08 8.59
N GLU A 151 9.07 2.44 7.48
CA GLU A 151 9.61 1.12 7.12
C GLU A 151 11.11 1.09 6.79
N PRO A 152 11.68 2.05 6.03
CA PRO A 152 13.12 2.08 5.80
C PRO A 152 13.91 2.11 7.12
N PHE A 153 13.46 2.92 8.09
CA PHE A 153 14.10 2.99 9.40
C PHE A 153 13.95 1.70 10.21
N LYS A 154 12.76 1.08 10.21
CA LYS A 154 12.53 -0.24 10.85
C LYS A 154 13.41 -1.31 10.21
N ALA A 155 13.50 -1.37 8.88
CA ALA A 155 14.35 -2.34 8.16
C ALA A 155 15.84 -2.14 8.47
N PHE A 156 16.28 -0.89 8.61
CA PHE A 156 17.65 -0.58 9.00
C PHE A 156 17.98 -1.08 10.42
N THR A 157 17.12 -0.77 11.38
CA THR A 157 17.37 -1.01 12.82
C THR A 157 17.07 -2.43 13.29
N MET A 158 16.14 -3.14 12.64
CA MET A 158 15.74 -4.50 13.04
C MET A 158 16.58 -5.58 12.34
N PRO A 159 16.69 -6.78 12.94
CA PRO A 159 17.07 -7.98 12.20
C PRO A 159 16.11 -8.23 11.03
N VAL A 160 16.63 -8.73 9.91
CA VAL A 160 15.84 -8.96 8.67
C VAL A 160 14.61 -9.83 8.94
N GLY A 161 14.79 -10.94 9.67
CA GLY A 161 13.69 -11.84 10.02
C GLY A 161 12.56 -11.11 10.75
N GLN A 162 12.89 -10.39 11.82
CA GLN A 162 11.91 -9.62 12.59
C GLN A 162 11.19 -8.56 11.75
N PHE A 163 11.92 -7.85 10.88
CA PHE A 163 11.29 -6.89 9.96
C PHE A 163 10.30 -7.59 9.01
N LEU A 164 10.65 -8.75 8.46
CA LEU A 164 9.77 -9.52 7.59
C LEU A 164 8.49 -9.96 8.32
N GLU A 165 8.56 -10.36 9.59
CA GLU A 165 7.37 -10.66 10.40
C GLU A 165 6.40 -9.47 10.45
N THR A 166 6.92 -8.25 10.67
CA THR A 166 6.09 -7.04 10.64
C THR A 166 5.44 -6.83 9.27
N ARG A 167 6.16 -7.13 8.18
CA ARG A 167 5.64 -7.01 6.82
C ARG A 167 4.57 -8.05 6.54
N TYR A 168 4.73 -9.30 7.00
CA TYR A 168 3.73 -10.35 6.82
C TYR A 168 2.41 -9.99 7.53
N LEU A 169 2.46 -9.47 8.75
CA LEU A 169 1.29 -8.95 9.46
C LEU A 169 0.57 -7.87 8.64
N LYS A 170 1.31 -6.89 8.11
CA LYS A 170 0.74 -5.82 7.27
C LYS A 170 0.11 -6.35 6.00
N MET A 171 0.76 -7.32 5.33
CA MET A 171 0.21 -7.94 4.11
C MET A 171 -1.07 -8.71 4.40
N ALA A 172 -1.14 -9.45 5.50
CA ALA A 172 -2.37 -10.12 5.96
C ALA A 172 -3.49 -9.10 6.23
N HIS A 173 -3.19 -8.00 6.92
CA HIS A 173 -4.17 -6.93 7.15
C HIS A 173 -4.62 -6.22 5.86
N ALA A 174 -3.69 -5.98 4.91
CA ALA A 174 -4.01 -5.38 3.62
C ALA A 174 -4.94 -6.30 2.80
N ILE A 175 -4.66 -7.61 2.77
CA ILE A 175 -5.54 -8.60 2.14
C ILE A 175 -6.93 -8.58 2.79
N LYS A 176 -6.99 -8.61 4.13
CA LYS A 176 -8.27 -8.56 4.86
C LYS A 176 -9.09 -7.30 4.52
N ALA A 177 -8.44 -6.15 4.41
CA ALA A 177 -9.10 -4.91 4.01
C ALA A 177 -9.64 -4.97 2.57
N ILE A 178 -8.86 -5.53 1.63
CA ILE A 178 -9.29 -5.75 0.25
C ILE A 178 -10.50 -6.69 0.18
N GLU A 179 -10.48 -7.79 0.93
CA GLU A 179 -11.61 -8.73 1.00
C GLU A 179 -12.86 -8.01 1.54
N LEU A 180 -12.72 -7.24 2.62
CA LEU A 180 -13.84 -6.47 3.18
C LEU A 180 -14.45 -5.49 2.16
N VAL A 181 -13.63 -4.72 1.46
CA VAL A 181 -14.11 -3.75 0.44
C VAL A 181 -14.81 -4.48 -0.71
N ALA A 182 -14.13 -5.48 -1.29
CA ALA A 182 -14.62 -6.19 -2.46
C ALA A 182 -15.91 -6.96 -2.16
N ASP A 183 -15.99 -7.64 -1.01
CA ASP A 183 -17.15 -8.45 -0.64
C ASP A 183 -18.34 -7.57 -0.22
N THR A 184 -18.09 -6.40 0.37
CA THR A 184 -19.14 -5.41 0.67
C THR A 184 -19.75 -4.86 -0.62
N LEU A 185 -18.92 -4.42 -1.57
CA LEU A 185 -19.40 -3.92 -2.86
C LEU A 185 -20.07 -5.03 -3.67
N GLY A 186 -19.48 -6.24 -3.68
CA GLY A 186 -20.06 -7.40 -4.36
C GLY A 186 -21.48 -7.64 -3.87
N SER A 187 -21.66 -7.73 -2.54
CA SER A 187 -22.96 -7.90 -1.90
C SER A 187 -23.94 -6.76 -2.19
N LEU A 188 -23.43 -5.53 -2.29
CA LEU A 188 -24.23 -4.33 -2.59
C LEU A 188 -24.88 -4.43 -3.98
N PHE A 189 -24.12 -4.90 -4.98
CA PHE A 189 -24.58 -4.92 -6.37
C PHE A 189 -25.33 -6.19 -6.78
N VAL A 190 -25.26 -7.30 -6.02
CA VAL A 190 -26.05 -8.52 -6.29
C VAL A 190 -27.54 -8.23 -6.48
N SER A 191 -28.09 -7.30 -5.69
CA SER A 191 -29.52 -6.98 -5.72
C SER A 191 -29.92 -6.00 -6.84
N SER A 192 -28.95 -5.55 -7.63
CA SER A 192 -29.14 -4.60 -8.73
C SER A 192 -28.52 -5.14 -10.02
N GLU A 193 -28.49 -6.46 -10.22
CA GLU A 193 -27.86 -7.14 -11.37
C GLU A 193 -28.33 -6.60 -12.72
N ASN A 194 -29.62 -6.23 -12.85
CA ASN A 194 -30.15 -5.65 -14.09
C ASN A 194 -29.50 -4.30 -14.45
N MET A 195 -29.14 -3.51 -13.44
CA MET A 195 -28.51 -2.19 -13.61
C MET A 195 -26.97 -2.30 -13.62
N PHE A 196 -26.42 -3.28 -12.91
CA PHE A 196 -24.98 -3.49 -12.72
C PHE A 196 -24.54 -4.92 -13.08
N PRO A 197 -24.77 -5.38 -14.33
CA PRO A 197 -24.54 -6.77 -14.69
C PRO A 197 -23.06 -7.15 -14.59
N GLY A 198 -22.77 -8.30 -13.96
CA GLY A 198 -21.43 -8.88 -13.87
C GLY A 198 -20.44 -8.13 -12.96
N ILE A 199 -20.90 -7.11 -12.22
CA ILE A 199 -20.06 -6.39 -11.26
C ILE A 199 -19.57 -7.29 -10.11
N PRO A 200 -20.38 -8.19 -9.51
CA PRO A 200 -19.89 -9.11 -8.48
C PRO A 200 -18.73 -9.99 -8.96
N GLU A 201 -18.74 -10.45 -10.21
CA GLU A 201 -17.68 -11.24 -10.83
C GLU A 201 -16.41 -10.42 -11.01
N GLN A 202 -16.54 -9.19 -11.51
CA GLN A 202 -15.39 -8.29 -11.69
C GLN A 202 -14.75 -7.89 -10.35
N LEU A 203 -15.55 -7.67 -9.30
CA LEU A 203 -15.04 -7.40 -7.95
C LEU A 203 -14.32 -8.61 -7.35
N ARG A 204 -14.83 -9.82 -7.58
CA ARG A 204 -14.17 -11.08 -7.19
C ARG A 204 -12.82 -11.23 -7.90
N GLU A 205 -12.77 -10.92 -9.19
CA GLU A 205 -11.55 -10.94 -9.99
C GLU A 205 -10.52 -9.91 -9.50
N LEU A 206 -10.96 -8.69 -9.19
CA LEU A 206 -10.12 -7.63 -8.66
C LEU A 206 -9.54 -8.03 -7.29
N LYS A 207 -10.37 -8.59 -6.41
CA LYS A 207 -9.97 -9.12 -5.10
C LYS A 207 -8.87 -10.18 -5.22
N GLU A 208 -9.09 -11.20 -6.03
CA GLU A 208 -8.15 -12.33 -6.13
C GLU A 208 -6.84 -11.91 -6.82
N SER A 209 -6.90 -11.07 -7.84
CA SER A 209 -5.67 -10.53 -8.47
C SER A 209 -4.90 -9.61 -7.53
N ALA A 210 -5.57 -8.81 -6.71
CA ALA A 210 -4.92 -7.94 -5.71
C ALA A 210 -4.23 -8.75 -4.61
N LYS A 211 -4.86 -9.82 -4.12
CA LYS A 211 -4.27 -10.76 -3.15
C LYS A 211 -2.97 -11.35 -3.67
N LEU A 212 -2.99 -11.87 -4.89
CA LEU A 212 -1.79 -12.39 -5.55
C LEU A 212 -0.70 -11.31 -5.72
N ALA A 213 -1.08 -10.07 -6.05
CA ALA A 213 -0.14 -8.97 -6.26
C ALA A 213 0.54 -8.47 -4.96
N ILE A 214 -0.14 -8.55 -3.81
CA ILE A 214 0.44 -8.23 -2.49
C ILE A 214 1.57 -9.18 -2.16
N GLU A 215 1.37 -10.47 -2.37
CA GLU A 215 2.30 -11.53 -2.00
C GLU A 215 3.47 -11.68 -2.98
N THR A 216 3.28 -11.32 -4.24
CA THR A 216 4.27 -11.56 -5.30
C THR A 216 5.32 -10.45 -5.35
N MET A 217 6.60 -10.80 -5.38
CA MET A 217 7.69 -9.82 -5.58
C MET A 217 7.67 -9.26 -7.01
N ARG A 218 8.12 -8.01 -7.18
CA ARG A 218 8.17 -7.36 -8.52
C ARG A 218 9.23 -8.00 -9.45
N SER A 219 10.19 -8.72 -8.88
CA SER A 219 11.20 -9.51 -9.59
C SER A 219 10.67 -10.84 -10.11
N ASP A 220 9.53 -11.33 -9.60
CA ASP A 220 8.99 -12.62 -9.98
C ASP A 220 8.32 -12.55 -11.35
N THR A 221 8.58 -13.51 -12.23
CA THR A 221 8.00 -13.55 -13.58
C THR A 221 6.46 -13.66 -13.56
N GLU A 222 5.87 -14.23 -12.51
CA GLU A 222 4.42 -14.31 -12.34
C GLU A 222 3.74 -12.93 -12.27
N ILE A 223 4.46 -11.88 -11.85
CA ILE A 223 3.91 -10.53 -11.79
C ILE A 223 3.47 -10.04 -13.18
N ILE A 224 4.09 -10.54 -14.25
CA ILE A 224 3.77 -10.22 -15.65
C ILE A 224 2.35 -10.69 -16.00
N LYS A 225 1.83 -11.73 -15.32
CA LYS A 225 0.45 -12.21 -15.49
C LYS A 225 -0.50 -11.58 -14.47
N ILE A 226 -0.04 -11.40 -13.23
CA ILE A 226 -0.87 -10.92 -12.12
C ILE A 226 -1.20 -9.44 -12.28
N TRP A 227 -0.22 -8.60 -12.60
CA TRP A 227 -0.41 -7.14 -12.63
C TRP A 227 -1.37 -6.68 -13.74
N PRO A 228 -1.29 -7.18 -14.99
CA PRO A 228 -2.27 -6.84 -16.02
C PRO A 228 -3.68 -7.34 -15.70
N ARG A 229 -3.82 -8.48 -15.03
CA ARG A 229 -5.13 -8.99 -14.55
C ARG A 229 -5.75 -8.03 -13.55
N LEU A 230 -4.97 -7.54 -12.59
CA LEU A 230 -5.41 -6.55 -11.59
C LEU A 230 -5.84 -5.24 -12.26
N ILE A 231 -4.93 -4.61 -13.01
CA ILE A 231 -5.18 -3.30 -13.61
C ILE A 231 -6.25 -3.37 -14.69
N GLY A 232 -6.21 -4.38 -15.57
CA GLY A 232 -7.24 -4.55 -16.59
C GLY A 232 -8.64 -4.81 -16.02
N THR A 233 -8.75 -5.39 -14.82
CA THR A 233 -10.04 -5.51 -14.13
C THR A 233 -10.50 -4.17 -13.56
N LYS A 234 -9.58 -3.39 -12.97
CA LYS A 234 -9.86 -2.02 -12.52
C LYS A 234 -10.33 -1.15 -13.69
N ASP A 235 -9.64 -1.20 -14.83
CA ASP A 235 -9.97 -0.39 -16.01
C ASP A 235 -11.38 -0.70 -16.54
N LYS A 236 -11.80 -1.98 -16.50
CA LYS A 236 -13.18 -2.37 -16.85
C LYS A 236 -14.22 -1.76 -15.90
N LEU A 237 -13.93 -1.74 -14.61
CA LEU A 237 -14.80 -1.11 -13.60
C LEU A 237 -14.84 0.42 -13.77
N GLU A 238 -13.74 1.03 -14.21
CA GLU A 238 -13.64 2.47 -14.44
C GLU A 238 -14.49 2.94 -15.63
N VAL A 239 -14.54 2.15 -16.70
CA VAL A 239 -15.34 2.46 -17.91
C VAL A 239 -16.74 1.85 -17.87
N PHE A 240 -17.13 1.23 -16.76
CA PHE A 240 -18.44 0.60 -16.63
C PHE A 240 -19.57 1.64 -16.71
N GLU A 241 -20.61 1.33 -17.48
CA GLU A 241 -21.82 2.14 -17.61
C GLU A 241 -23.03 1.36 -17.08
N PRO A 242 -23.71 1.85 -16.03
CA PRO A 242 -24.92 1.21 -15.52
C PRO A 242 -26.05 1.23 -16.56
N ILE A 243 -26.84 0.16 -16.61
CA ILE A 243 -28.01 0.07 -17.49
C ILE A 243 -29.18 0.82 -16.83
N VAL A 244 -29.59 1.92 -17.46
CA VAL A 244 -30.73 2.74 -17.03
C VAL A 244 -31.62 2.97 -18.26
N ALA A 245 -32.88 2.54 -18.19
CA ALA A 245 -33.83 2.75 -19.29
C ALA A 245 -34.19 4.23 -19.43
N ASP A 246 -34.52 4.70 -20.63
CA ASP A 246 -34.87 6.11 -20.89
C ASP A 246 -36.09 6.58 -20.08
N GLU A 247 -37.01 5.66 -19.76
CA GLU A 247 -38.21 5.91 -18.95
C GLU A 247 -37.96 5.83 -17.44
N SER A 248 -36.71 5.63 -17.01
CA SER A 248 -36.36 5.47 -15.60
C SER A 248 -36.65 6.74 -14.79
N SER A 249 -37.03 6.55 -13.54
CA SER A 249 -37.24 7.66 -12.62
C SER A 249 -35.94 8.41 -12.32
N GLN A 250 -36.04 9.70 -11.96
CA GLN A 250 -34.90 10.50 -11.48
C GLN A 250 -34.16 9.82 -10.31
N ARG A 251 -34.88 9.02 -9.51
CA ARG A 251 -34.32 8.25 -8.40
C ARG A 251 -33.42 7.13 -8.90
N GLU A 252 -33.82 6.38 -9.91
CA GLU A 252 -33.03 5.30 -10.51
C GLU A 252 -31.79 5.84 -11.21
N TYR A 253 -31.90 6.97 -11.92
CA TYR A 253 -30.73 7.64 -12.48
C TYR A 253 -29.73 8.07 -11.40
N THR A 254 -30.24 8.62 -10.28
CA THR A 254 -29.40 9.00 -9.13
C THR A 254 -28.77 7.77 -8.46
N MET A 255 -29.52 6.67 -8.33
CA MET A 255 -29.03 5.39 -7.82
C MET A 255 -27.88 4.88 -8.69
N ALA A 256 -28.06 4.80 -10.00
CA ALA A 256 -27.04 4.38 -10.96
C ALA A 256 -25.76 5.22 -10.83
N LYS A 257 -25.87 6.55 -10.86
CA LYS A 257 -24.72 7.46 -10.75
C LYS A 257 -23.97 7.30 -9.42
N ARG A 258 -24.69 7.19 -8.31
CA ARG A 258 -24.09 7.04 -6.96
C ARG A 258 -23.47 5.66 -6.77
N GLY A 259 -24.11 4.61 -7.29
CA GLY A 259 -23.59 3.25 -7.30
C GLY A 259 -22.29 3.16 -8.10
N LEU A 260 -22.26 3.74 -9.30
CA LEU A 260 -21.05 3.83 -10.12
C LEU A 260 -19.89 4.52 -9.39
N GLN A 261 -20.16 5.63 -8.68
CA GLN A 261 -19.13 6.30 -7.89
C GLN A 261 -18.58 5.41 -6.77
N LEU A 262 -19.44 4.67 -6.05
CA LEU A 262 -18.99 3.73 -5.01
C LEU A 262 -18.13 2.61 -5.59
N LEU A 263 -18.51 2.10 -6.76
CA LEU A 263 -17.76 1.07 -7.46
C LEU A 263 -16.35 1.55 -7.81
N LYS A 264 -16.24 2.74 -8.42
CA LYS A 264 -14.95 3.36 -8.80
C LYS A 264 -14.08 3.64 -7.58
N ASP A 265 -14.65 4.25 -6.54
CA ASP A 265 -13.91 4.57 -5.32
C ASP A 265 -13.40 3.30 -4.62
N GLY A 266 -14.17 2.22 -4.62
CA GLY A 266 -13.74 0.95 -4.06
C GLY A 266 -12.69 0.22 -4.88
N ALA A 267 -12.82 0.25 -6.21
CA ALA A 267 -11.80 -0.30 -7.10
C ALA A 267 -10.47 0.43 -6.93
N GLU A 268 -10.51 1.76 -6.86
CA GLU A 268 -9.34 2.60 -6.56
C GLU A 268 -8.72 2.24 -5.20
N LEU A 269 -9.54 2.14 -4.14
CA LEU A 269 -9.08 1.80 -2.81
C LEU A 269 -8.42 0.41 -2.76
N ILE A 270 -8.97 -0.58 -3.45
CA ILE A 270 -8.37 -1.94 -3.53
C ILE A 270 -6.99 -1.87 -4.20
N VAL A 271 -6.87 -1.18 -5.33
CA VAL A 271 -5.58 -1.05 -6.05
C VAL A 271 -4.57 -0.25 -5.25
N ASP A 272 -5.02 0.78 -4.53
CA ASP A 272 -4.17 1.59 -3.66
C ASP A 272 -3.62 0.78 -2.49
N ILE A 273 -4.47 0.09 -1.71
CA ILE A 273 -4.06 -0.84 -0.64
C ILE A 273 -3.08 -1.90 -1.16
N CYS A 274 -3.39 -2.49 -2.33
CA CYS A 274 -2.53 -3.47 -2.98
C CYS A 274 -1.15 -2.90 -3.35
N SER A 275 -1.11 -1.67 -3.85
CA SER A 275 0.12 -1.03 -4.31
C SER A 275 1.04 -0.65 -3.14
N ILE A 276 0.47 -0.09 -2.08
CA ILE A 276 1.23 0.27 -0.87
C ILE A 276 1.55 -0.96 0.00
N ARG A 277 0.74 -2.02 -0.06
CA ARG A 277 0.80 -3.25 0.77
C ARG A 277 0.68 -2.98 2.27
N VAL A 278 -0.17 -2.03 2.62
CA VAL A 278 -0.50 -1.63 3.99
C VAL A 278 -2.01 -1.38 4.02
N PRO A 279 -2.74 -1.81 5.07
CA PRO A 279 -4.16 -1.50 5.19
C PRO A 279 -4.40 0.01 5.29
N LYS A 280 -5.55 0.47 4.77
CA LYS A 280 -6.05 1.84 4.89
C LYS A 280 -7.33 1.88 5.73
N PRO A 281 -7.25 1.68 7.06
CA PRO A 281 -8.43 1.50 7.90
C PRO A 281 -9.41 2.69 7.87
N LYS A 282 -8.92 3.94 7.83
CA LYS A 282 -9.81 5.12 7.80
C LYS A 282 -10.57 5.17 6.46
N SER A 283 -9.86 5.00 5.35
CA SER A 283 -10.44 5.01 4.00
C SER A 283 -11.39 3.83 3.78
N THR A 284 -11.03 2.66 4.30
CA THR A 284 -11.89 1.47 4.28
C THR A 284 -13.18 1.73 5.04
N ALA A 285 -13.11 2.17 6.29
CA ALA A 285 -14.30 2.44 7.10
C ALA A 285 -15.24 3.46 6.45
N ALA A 286 -14.68 4.57 5.92
CA ALA A 286 -15.46 5.60 5.24
C ALA A 286 -16.18 5.07 4.00
N LEU A 287 -15.55 4.20 3.21
CA LEU A 287 -16.20 3.58 2.05
C LEU A 287 -17.34 2.65 2.47
N ILE A 288 -17.13 1.83 3.51
CA ILE A 288 -18.16 0.92 4.03
C ILE A 288 -19.38 1.69 4.52
N GLU A 289 -19.18 2.79 5.26
CA GLU A 289 -20.26 3.66 5.72
C GLU A 289 -21.07 4.22 4.53
N ARG A 290 -20.40 4.70 3.49
CA ARG A 290 -21.06 5.18 2.27
C ARG A 290 -21.84 4.08 1.54
N CYS A 291 -21.35 2.84 1.55
CA CYS A 291 -22.07 1.69 1.00
C CYS A 291 -23.34 1.38 1.79
N GLN A 292 -23.27 1.45 3.12
CA GLN A 292 -24.43 1.24 4.01
C GLN A 292 -25.51 2.30 3.77
N GLU A 293 -25.12 3.59 3.71
CA GLU A 293 -26.05 4.68 3.43
C GLU A 293 -26.69 4.54 2.04
N TYR A 294 -25.91 4.16 1.02
CA TYR A 294 -26.44 3.88 -0.31
C TYR A 294 -27.45 2.73 -0.30
N SER A 295 -27.14 1.62 0.39
CA SER A 295 -28.03 0.47 0.50
C SER A 295 -29.39 0.86 1.10
N LYS A 296 -29.36 1.55 2.25
CA LYS A 296 -30.55 2.02 2.96
C LYS A 296 -31.39 2.97 2.11
N ARG A 297 -30.72 3.90 1.42
CA ARG A 297 -31.39 4.96 0.66
C ARG A 297 -31.96 4.46 -0.67
N TYR A 298 -31.30 3.53 -1.35
CA TYR A 298 -31.67 3.14 -2.72
C TYR A 298 -32.10 1.68 -2.83
N LEU A 299 -31.36 0.73 -2.26
CA LEU A 299 -31.57 -0.70 -2.51
C LEU A 299 -32.71 -1.33 -1.69
N GLU A 300 -32.88 -0.96 -0.42
CA GLU A 300 -33.94 -1.52 0.42
C GLU A 300 -35.35 -1.26 -0.12
N ARG A 301 -35.52 -0.19 -0.91
CA ARG A 301 -36.79 0.14 -1.58
C ARG A 301 -36.85 -0.40 -3.01
N TYR A 302 -35.70 -0.51 -3.71
CA TYR A 302 -35.61 -1.12 -5.03
C TYR A 302 -36.05 -2.60 -5.01
N LYS A 303 -35.63 -3.35 -3.97
CA LYS A 303 -36.05 -4.74 -3.72
C LYS A 303 -37.56 -4.96 -3.54
N LYS A 304 -38.35 -3.91 -3.31
CA LYS A 304 -39.81 -4.02 -3.16
C LYS A 304 -40.56 -3.75 -4.48
N ALA A 305 -39.87 -3.28 -5.51
CA ALA A 305 -40.44 -2.88 -6.79
C ALA A 305 -39.96 -3.74 -7.98
N SER A 306 -38.91 -4.55 -7.78
CA SER A 306 -38.43 -5.61 -8.68
C SER A 306 -38.96 -6.97 -8.23
#